data_AF-B9SLR4-F1
#
_entry.id   AF-B9SLR4-F1
#
_cell.length_a   1.000
_cell.length_b   1.000
_cell.length_c   1.000
_cell.angle_alpha   90.00
_cell.angle_beta   90.00
_cell.angle_gamma   90.00
#
_symmetry.space_group_name_H-M   'P 1'
#
loop_
_entity.id
_entity.type
_entity.pdbx_description
1 polymer ?
#
loop_
_entity_poly.entity_id
_entity_poly.type
_entity_poly.pdbx_seq_one_letter_code
_entity_poly.pdbx_strand_id
1 'polypeptide(L)'
;MAKYTKRLVVFLFLCLTNSLHLLTLSCSTSLQGSKDYAASRALQHEQGNAHEVHCSRERSRAAWKIIEEYLMPFVEKEHYQVSTGCRLHPDNDLYRDQEQHKIHEDGNEWRCGYCRKSFYEERYLNKHFDNRHYNLLNVSHSRCLADVCGALHCDFVMDSATRKTKCNPAAAARNKHLCESLANSCFPVNEGPSAHRLNELFLHQFCDAHTCTGRQKPFPKGGKEGNKKGQPSTEADTKK
;
A
#
# COMPACT_ATOMS: atom_id res chain seq x y z
N MET A 1 4.79 70.15 17.07
CA MET A 1 5.05 68.76 16.67
C MET A 1 5.22 68.67 15.16
N ALA A 2 6.36 69.15 14.63
CA ALA A 2 6.57 69.34 13.18
C ALA A 2 8.04 69.07 12.79
N LYS A 3 8.61 67.96 13.28
CA LYS A 3 9.99 67.55 12.96
C LYS A 3 10.14 66.06 12.59
N TYR A 4 9.05 65.30 12.55
CA TYR A 4 9.10 63.84 12.29
C TYR A 4 8.71 63.42 10.87
N THR A 5 8.26 64.34 10.01
CA THR A 5 7.83 64.04 8.63
C THR A 5 8.92 64.22 7.58
N LYS A 6 10.06 64.88 7.91
CA LYS A 6 11.17 65.07 6.96
C LYS A 6 12.19 63.91 6.92
N ARG A 7 12.18 63.00 7.91
CA ARG A 7 13.11 61.86 7.95
C ARG A 7 12.59 60.60 7.22
N LEU A 8 11.28 60.50 6.97
CA LEU A 8 10.70 59.35 6.28
C LEU A 8 10.78 59.46 4.75
N VAL A 9 10.86 60.67 4.20
CA VAL A 9 10.92 60.91 2.74
C VAL A 9 12.33 60.68 2.17
N VAL A 10 13.38 60.89 2.97
CA VAL A 10 14.78 60.70 2.55
C VAL A 10 15.18 59.22 2.48
N PHE A 11 14.57 58.36 3.30
CA PHE A 11 14.86 56.91 3.29
C PHE A 11 14.18 56.16 2.13
N LEU A 12 13.07 56.67 1.59
CA LEU A 12 12.38 56.07 0.44
C LEU A 12 13.02 56.42 -0.91
N PHE A 13 13.84 57.48 -0.99
CA PHE A 13 14.52 57.88 -2.23
C PHE A 13 15.88 57.20 -2.45
N LEU A 14 16.50 56.61 -1.41
CA LEU A 14 17.78 55.90 -1.52
C LEU A 14 17.66 54.41 -1.87
N CYS A 15 16.45 53.85 -1.85
CA CYS A 15 16.18 52.45 -2.24
C CYS A 15 15.75 52.28 -3.71
N LEU A 16 15.49 53.38 -4.44
CA LEU A 16 15.05 53.33 -5.86
C LEU A 16 16.17 53.63 -6.87
N THR A 17 17.37 54.00 -6.41
CA THR A 17 18.52 54.29 -7.28
C THR A 17 19.56 53.17 -7.33
N ASN A 18 19.42 52.11 -6.51
CA ASN A 18 20.22 50.88 -6.61
C ASN A 18 19.58 49.80 -7.52
N SER A 19 18.38 50.05 -8.05
CA SER A 19 17.64 49.10 -8.90
C SER A 19 17.79 49.38 -10.40
N LEU A 20 18.59 50.38 -10.80
CA LEU A 20 18.74 50.80 -12.20
C LEU A 20 20.17 50.72 -12.74
N HIS A 21 21.11 50.12 -12.00
CA HIS A 21 22.52 49.97 -12.40
C HIS A 21 22.96 48.54 -12.78
N LEU A 22 22.02 47.61 -12.98
CA LEU A 22 22.30 46.25 -13.50
C LEU A 22 21.62 45.96 -14.85
N LEU A 23 20.97 46.95 -15.46
CA LEU A 23 20.53 46.89 -16.86
C LEU A 23 21.42 47.78 -17.71
N THR A 24 22.63 47.32 -18.03
CA THR A 24 23.44 47.65 -19.23
C THR A 24 24.86 47.11 -19.06
N LEU A 25 25.44 46.53 -20.12
CA LEU A 25 26.64 45.68 -20.22
C LEU A 25 26.35 44.22 -19.82
N SER A 26 26.18 43.25 -20.72
CA SER A 26 27.00 43.01 -21.91
C SER A 26 26.21 42.18 -22.93
N CYS A 27 26.00 42.72 -24.12
CA CYS A 27 25.69 41.95 -25.33
C CYS A 27 26.98 41.89 -26.15
N SER A 28 27.45 40.68 -26.46
CA SER A 28 28.14 40.28 -27.71
C SER A 28 29.22 39.22 -27.45
N THR A 29 28.83 37.94 -27.44
CA THR A 29 29.62 36.86 -28.06
C THR A 29 28.74 35.62 -28.28
N SER A 30 28.45 35.37 -29.56
CA SER A 30 28.46 34.07 -30.24
C SER A 30 27.73 32.86 -29.63
N LEU A 31 26.56 32.57 -30.22
CA LEU A 31 26.16 31.28 -30.79
C LEU A 31 27.05 30.06 -30.43
N GLN A 32 26.58 29.20 -29.51
CA GLN A 32 26.64 27.72 -29.49
C GLN A 32 26.44 27.21 -28.06
N GLY A 33 25.40 26.41 -27.81
CA GLY A 33 25.24 25.80 -26.48
C GLY A 33 23.87 25.22 -26.14
N SER A 34 23.16 24.63 -27.09
CA SER A 34 22.05 23.71 -26.79
C SER A 34 22.65 22.45 -26.14
N LYS A 35 22.89 22.47 -24.81
CA LYS A 35 23.26 21.30 -24.00
C LYS A 35 23.22 21.48 -22.47
N ASP A 36 22.93 22.67 -21.93
CA ASP A 36 23.02 22.90 -20.48
C ASP A 36 21.69 22.74 -19.70
N TYR A 37 20.54 22.69 -20.38
CA TYR A 37 19.24 22.44 -19.73
C TYR A 37 19.01 20.98 -19.30
N ALA A 38 19.80 20.04 -19.81
CA ALA A 38 19.72 18.63 -19.45
C ALA A 38 20.52 18.32 -18.18
N ALA A 39 21.62 19.04 -17.92
CA ALA A 39 22.49 18.82 -16.77
C ALA A 39 21.87 19.35 -15.46
N SER A 40 21.08 20.42 -15.50
CA SER A 40 20.38 20.94 -14.30
C SER A 40 19.23 20.03 -13.83
N ARG A 41 18.66 19.18 -14.70
CA ARG A 41 17.68 18.15 -14.27
C ARG A 41 18.33 16.89 -13.70
N ALA A 42 19.63 16.70 -13.92
CA ALA A 42 20.36 15.53 -13.44
C ALA A 42 20.99 15.72 -12.04
N LEU A 43 20.88 16.91 -11.44
CA LEU A 43 21.49 17.23 -10.13
C LEU A 43 20.49 17.70 -9.06
N GLN A 44 19.18 17.67 -9.32
CA GLN A 44 18.14 17.97 -8.33
C GLN A 44 17.38 16.74 -7.82
N HIS A 45 17.79 15.52 -8.20
CA HIS A 45 17.16 14.28 -7.73
C HIS A 45 17.99 13.56 -6.66
N GLU A 46 18.85 14.29 -5.93
CA GLU A 46 19.71 13.73 -4.87
C GLU A 46 19.74 14.62 -3.61
N GLN A 47 18.69 15.43 -3.36
CA GLN A 47 18.52 16.08 -2.07
C GLN A 47 17.03 16.29 -1.77
N GLY A 48 16.46 15.41 -0.93
CA GLY A 48 15.25 15.70 -0.16
C GLY A 48 13.95 15.01 -0.57
N ASN A 49 13.98 13.77 -1.08
CA ASN A 49 12.76 12.97 -1.05
C ASN A 49 12.70 12.23 0.29
N ALA A 50 11.93 12.77 1.24
CA ALA A 50 11.46 12.00 2.39
C ALA A 50 10.98 10.65 1.86
N HIS A 51 11.45 9.55 2.44
CA HIS A 51 11.23 8.19 1.98
C HIS A 51 9.73 7.97 1.63
N GLU A 52 9.32 8.13 0.37
CA GLU A 52 7.89 8.06 0.05
C GLU A 52 7.51 6.58 0.04
N VAL A 53 6.65 6.17 0.98
CA VAL A 53 6.16 4.79 1.04
C VAL A 53 5.07 4.65 -0.01
N HIS A 54 5.40 4.04 -1.14
CA HIS A 54 4.44 3.65 -2.17
C HIS A 54 3.73 2.34 -1.80
N CYS A 55 2.98 2.33 -0.69
CA CYS A 55 2.20 1.18 -0.26
C CYS A 55 0.74 1.56 -0.03
N SER A 56 -0.18 0.96 -0.78
CA SER A 56 -1.62 1.20 -0.62
C SER A 56 -2.13 0.56 0.68
N ARG A 57 -2.37 1.38 1.71
CA ARG A 57 -2.87 0.95 3.03
C ARG A 57 -4.15 0.13 2.96
N GLU A 58 -5.14 0.57 2.19
CA GLU A 58 -6.43 -0.12 2.07
C GLU A 58 -6.27 -1.55 1.50
N ARG A 59 -5.51 -1.68 0.41
CA ARG A 59 -5.15 -3.00 -0.16
C ARG A 59 -4.33 -3.85 0.81
N SER A 60 -3.39 -3.25 1.57
CA SER A 60 -2.63 -3.96 2.61
C SER A 60 -3.54 -4.53 3.69
N ARG A 61 -4.53 -3.75 4.15
CA ARG A 61 -5.56 -4.19 5.09
C ARG A 61 -6.40 -5.34 4.53
N ALA A 62 -6.79 -5.25 3.25
CA ALA A 62 -7.51 -6.33 2.58
C ALA A 62 -6.70 -7.63 2.49
N ALA A 63 -5.41 -7.53 2.16
CA ALA A 63 -4.49 -8.67 2.16
C ALA A 63 -4.40 -9.30 3.56
N TRP A 64 -4.21 -8.48 4.60
CA TRP A 64 -4.14 -8.96 5.98
C TRP A 64 -5.44 -9.66 6.39
N LYS A 65 -6.60 -9.07 6.10
CA LYS A 65 -7.91 -9.67 6.38
C LYS A 65 -8.04 -11.06 5.74
N ILE A 66 -7.60 -11.20 4.49
CA ILE A 66 -7.61 -12.50 3.80
C ILE A 66 -6.69 -13.51 4.48
N ILE A 67 -5.48 -13.10 4.87
CA ILE A 67 -4.53 -13.96 5.60
C ILE A 67 -5.16 -14.43 6.92
N GLU A 68 -5.72 -13.50 7.69
CA GLU A 68 -6.34 -13.78 8.99
C GLU A 68 -7.57 -14.68 8.88
N GLU A 69 -8.43 -14.47 7.88
CA GLU A 69 -9.67 -15.23 7.71
C GLU A 69 -9.45 -16.59 7.04
N TYR A 70 -8.58 -16.68 6.02
CA TYR A 70 -8.49 -17.85 5.15
C TYR A 70 -7.20 -18.67 5.27
N LEU A 71 -6.15 -18.13 5.93
CA LEU A 71 -4.87 -18.84 6.11
C LEU A 71 -4.58 -19.17 7.58
N MET A 72 -4.63 -18.17 8.46
CA MET A 72 -4.25 -18.32 9.87
C MET A 72 -4.98 -19.45 10.62
N PRO A 73 -6.27 -19.77 10.39
CA PRO A 73 -6.93 -20.89 11.06
C PRO A 73 -6.21 -22.22 10.86
N PHE A 74 -5.65 -22.42 9.66
CA PHE A 74 -4.96 -23.65 9.31
C PHE A 74 -3.53 -23.65 9.85
N VAL A 75 -2.84 -22.50 9.81
CA VAL A 75 -1.51 -22.34 10.41
C VAL A 75 -1.55 -22.61 11.92
N GLU A 76 -2.54 -22.04 12.61
CA GLU A 76 -2.78 -22.23 14.05
C GLU A 76 -3.11 -23.70 14.37
N LYS A 77 -3.99 -24.33 13.57
CA LYS A 77 -4.36 -25.75 13.73
C LYS A 77 -3.17 -26.70 13.55
N GLU A 78 -2.26 -26.38 12.63
CA GLU A 78 -1.05 -27.16 12.37
C GLU A 78 0.09 -26.83 13.35
N HIS A 79 -0.13 -25.91 14.29
CA HIS A 79 0.88 -25.37 15.21
C HIS A 79 2.16 -24.91 14.51
N TYR A 80 2.03 -24.42 13.28
CA TYR A 80 3.16 -24.06 12.43
C TYR A 80 3.64 -22.65 12.74
N GLN A 81 4.96 -22.49 12.87
CA GLN A 81 5.60 -21.19 13.03
C GLN A 81 6.01 -20.68 11.66
N VAL A 82 5.31 -19.66 11.17
CA VAL A 82 5.66 -19.00 9.91
C VAL A 82 7.05 -18.38 10.07
N SER A 83 7.94 -18.62 9.11
CA SER A 83 9.30 -18.05 9.13
C SER A 83 9.25 -16.52 9.07
N THR A 84 10.15 -15.84 9.79
CA THR A 84 10.33 -14.38 9.68
C THR A 84 10.79 -13.94 8.28
N GLY A 85 11.31 -14.86 7.46
CA GLY A 85 11.61 -14.62 6.05
C GLY A 85 10.39 -14.63 5.13
N CYS A 86 9.25 -15.16 5.58
CA CYS A 86 8.02 -15.22 4.80
C CYS A 86 7.39 -13.83 4.65
N ARG A 87 6.99 -13.48 3.43
CA ARG A 87 6.32 -12.19 3.16
C ARG A 87 4.98 -12.03 3.87
N LEU A 88 4.32 -13.14 4.20
CA LEU A 88 3.03 -13.16 4.89
C LEU A 88 3.17 -13.22 6.42
N HIS A 89 4.40 -13.17 6.95
CA HIS A 89 4.63 -13.13 8.38
C HIS A 89 3.98 -11.87 9.00
N PRO A 90 3.24 -11.99 10.12
CA PRO A 90 2.56 -10.84 10.74
C PRO A 90 3.48 -9.65 11.02
N ASP A 91 4.69 -9.91 11.54
CA ASP A 91 5.66 -8.87 11.88
C ASP A 91 6.29 -8.18 10.66
N ASN A 92 6.12 -8.75 9.47
CA ASN A 92 6.62 -8.17 8.24
C ASN A 92 5.62 -7.20 7.62
N ASP A 93 4.38 -7.08 8.09
CA ASP A 93 3.40 -6.15 7.54
C ASP A 93 3.70 -4.71 7.94
N LEU A 94 3.98 -3.87 6.94
CA LEU A 94 4.34 -2.46 7.10
C LEU A 94 3.35 -1.65 7.93
N TYR A 95 2.05 -1.91 7.78
CA TYR A 95 1.02 -1.12 8.46
C TYR A 95 0.48 -1.82 9.72
N ARG A 96 0.98 -3.00 10.07
CA ARG A 96 0.40 -3.85 11.13
C ARG A 96 0.21 -3.10 12.45
N ASP A 97 1.27 -2.47 12.93
CA ASP A 97 1.25 -1.74 14.19
C ASP A 97 0.18 -0.63 14.16
N GLN A 98 0.14 0.17 13.10
CA GLN A 98 -0.83 1.26 12.97
C GLN A 98 -2.27 0.77 12.85
N GLU A 99 -2.50 -0.34 12.15
CA GLU A 99 -3.83 -0.95 12.03
C GLU A 99 -4.31 -1.51 13.38
N GLN A 100 -3.41 -2.07 14.21
CA GLN A 100 -3.72 -2.51 15.58
C GLN A 100 -3.99 -1.35 16.54
N HIS A 101 -3.47 -0.16 16.24
CA HIS A 101 -3.71 1.06 17.01
C HIS A 101 -4.92 1.86 16.52
N LYS A 102 -5.83 1.23 15.77
CA LYS A 102 -7.15 1.79 15.50
C LYS A 102 -8.14 1.31 16.55
N ILE A 103 -8.76 2.26 17.22
CA ILE A 103 -9.80 1.98 18.20
C ILE A 103 -11.11 2.46 17.59
N HIS A 104 -12.05 1.54 17.39
CA HIS A 104 -13.41 1.89 17.00
C HIS A 104 -14.28 1.90 18.27
N GLU A 105 -14.91 3.03 18.54
CA GLU A 105 -15.70 3.25 19.75
C GLU A 105 -17.20 3.26 19.47
N ASP A 106 -17.99 3.01 20.51
CA ASP A 106 -19.45 3.06 20.46
C ASP A 106 -19.90 4.46 20.01
N GLY A 107 -20.71 4.54 18.95
CA GLY A 107 -21.14 5.82 18.35
C GLY A 107 -20.49 6.15 17.00
N ASN A 108 -19.83 5.20 16.35
CA ASN A 108 -19.23 5.36 15.00
C ASN A 108 -18.06 6.38 15.00
N GLU A 109 -17.31 6.42 16.11
CA GLU A 109 -16.13 7.25 16.31
C GLU A 109 -14.86 6.39 16.23
N TRP A 110 -13.83 6.92 15.55
CA TRP A 110 -12.53 6.30 15.36
C TRP A 110 -11.47 7.05 16.14
N ARG A 111 -10.74 6.36 17.01
CA ARG A 111 -9.69 6.96 17.83
C ARG A 111 -8.31 6.40 17.50
N CYS A 112 -7.33 7.30 17.44
CA CYS A 112 -5.92 6.97 17.32
C CYS A 112 -5.38 6.40 18.64
N GLY A 113 -4.86 5.18 18.62
CA GLY A 113 -4.25 4.52 19.79
C GLY A 113 -2.99 5.20 20.32
N TYR A 114 -2.23 5.91 19.47
CA TYR A 114 -0.99 6.57 19.89
C TYR A 114 -1.22 7.89 20.62
N CYS A 115 -2.11 8.75 20.09
CA CYS A 115 -2.28 10.13 20.57
C CYS A 115 -3.70 10.46 21.03
N ARG A 116 -4.61 9.47 21.02
CA ARG A 116 -6.00 9.56 21.47
C ARG A 116 -6.88 10.59 20.75
N LYS A 117 -6.45 11.11 19.59
CA LYS A 117 -7.28 11.97 18.75
C LYS A 117 -8.41 11.14 18.14
N SER A 118 -9.61 11.68 18.15
CA SER A 118 -10.77 11.05 17.54
C SER A 118 -11.14 11.64 16.18
N PHE A 119 -11.82 10.84 15.38
CA PHE A 119 -12.22 11.09 14.02
C PHE A 119 -13.59 10.45 13.78
N TYR A 120 -14.42 11.07 12.95
CA TYR A 120 -15.76 10.56 12.66
C TYR A 120 -15.78 9.46 11.59
N GLU A 121 -14.70 9.28 10.83
CA GLU A 121 -14.55 8.18 9.86
C GLU A 121 -13.11 7.65 9.83
N GLU A 122 -12.97 6.35 9.52
CA GLU A 122 -11.68 5.65 9.45
C GLU A 122 -10.70 6.29 8.48
N ARG A 123 -11.17 6.83 7.35
CA ARG A 123 -10.31 7.49 6.35
C ARG A 123 -9.55 8.68 6.91
N TYR A 124 -10.13 9.42 7.86
CA TYR A 124 -9.45 10.56 8.49
C TYR A 124 -8.43 10.10 9.52
N LEU A 125 -8.69 8.99 10.21
CA LEU A 125 -7.70 8.35 11.08
C LEU A 125 -6.51 7.80 10.26
N ASN A 126 -6.77 7.18 9.10
CA ASN A 126 -5.72 6.72 8.18
C ASN A 126 -4.84 7.89 7.73
N LYS A 127 -5.46 8.98 7.25
CA LYS A 127 -4.75 10.20 6.87
C LYS A 127 -3.98 10.80 8.06
N HIS A 128 -4.49 10.70 9.28
CA HIS A 128 -3.77 11.12 10.48
C HIS A 128 -2.51 10.28 10.72
N PHE A 129 -2.57 8.95 10.55
CA PHE A 129 -1.37 8.11 10.64
C PHE A 129 -0.31 8.50 9.62
N ASP A 130 -0.72 8.71 8.36
CA ASP A 130 0.19 9.08 7.28
C ASP A 130 0.89 10.43 7.53
N ASN A 131 0.23 11.38 8.20
CA ASN A 131 0.79 12.70 8.45
C ASN A 131 1.53 12.84 9.79
N ARG A 132 1.14 12.08 10.82
CA ARG A 132 1.56 12.31 12.22
C ARG A 132 2.31 11.16 12.84
N HIS A 133 2.17 9.96 12.29
CA HIS A 133 2.78 8.72 12.81
C HIS A 133 3.53 7.94 11.74
N TYR A 134 3.85 8.58 10.61
CA TYR A 134 4.66 7.99 9.54
C TYR A 134 6.01 7.47 10.05
N ASN A 135 6.63 8.21 10.98
CA ASN A 135 7.92 7.85 11.56
C ASN A 135 7.91 6.59 12.44
N LEU A 136 6.73 6.02 12.74
CA LEU A 136 6.61 4.75 13.47
C LEU A 136 6.65 3.54 12.54
N LEU A 137 6.63 3.74 11.22
CA LEU A 137 6.75 2.66 10.24
C LEU A 137 8.17 2.13 10.18
N ASN A 138 8.32 0.80 10.25
CA ASN A 138 9.61 0.13 10.04
C ASN A 138 9.86 -0.12 8.55
N VAL A 139 10.09 0.95 7.79
CA VAL A 139 10.21 0.88 6.32
C VAL A 139 11.39 0.00 5.85
N SER A 140 12.43 -0.19 6.67
CA SER A 140 13.62 -0.97 6.29
C SER A 140 13.41 -2.49 6.35
N HIS A 141 12.61 -2.97 7.30
CA HIS A 141 12.41 -4.41 7.52
C HIS A 141 11.03 -4.90 7.11
N SER A 142 10.01 -4.04 7.18
CA SER A 142 8.65 -4.41 6.81
C SER A 142 8.44 -4.39 5.29
N ARG A 143 7.35 -5.03 4.88
CA ARG A 143 6.95 -5.28 3.50
C ARG A 143 5.54 -4.77 3.29
N CYS A 144 5.27 -4.25 2.10
CA CYS A 144 3.93 -3.86 1.72
C CYS A 144 3.09 -5.09 1.36
N LEU A 145 2.06 -5.44 2.16
CA LEU A 145 1.19 -6.56 1.82
C LEU A 145 0.31 -6.29 0.58
N ALA A 146 0.13 -5.02 0.20
CA ALA A 146 -0.58 -4.70 -1.04
C ALA A 146 0.12 -5.28 -2.29
N ASP A 147 1.44 -5.51 -2.23
CA ASP A 147 2.22 -6.10 -3.33
C ASP A 147 1.82 -7.55 -3.62
N VAL A 148 1.30 -8.26 -2.62
CA VAL A 148 0.84 -9.65 -2.76
C VAL A 148 -0.66 -9.76 -3.03
N CYS A 149 -1.37 -8.64 -3.18
CA CYS A 149 -2.82 -8.66 -3.39
C CYS A 149 -3.26 -9.39 -4.66
N GLY A 150 -2.43 -9.35 -5.71
CA GLY A 150 -2.70 -10.12 -6.93
C GLY A 150 -2.74 -11.62 -6.66
N ALA A 151 -1.85 -12.13 -5.81
CA ALA A 151 -1.81 -13.54 -5.42
C ALA A 151 -2.93 -13.90 -4.43
N LEU A 152 -3.25 -13.00 -3.51
CA LEU A 152 -4.23 -13.25 -2.43
C LEU A 152 -5.69 -12.95 -2.81
N HIS A 153 -5.97 -12.42 -4.00
CA HIS A 153 -7.33 -12.01 -4.41
C HIS A 153 -7.95 -10.90 -3.53
N CYS A 154 -7.18 -9.86 -3.16
CA CYS A 154 -7.68 -8.75 -2.32
C CYS A 154 -8.99 -8.13 -2.82
N ASP A 155 -9.17 -8.04 -4.14
CA ASP A 155 -10.36 -7.45 -4.74
C ASP A 155 -11.66 -8.23 -4.38
N PHE A 156 -11.53 -9.48 -3.91
CA PHE A 156 -12.64 -10.30 -3.39
C PHE A 156 -13.26 -9.74 -2.11
N VAL A 157 -12.46 -9.15 -1.20
CA VAL A 157 -12.94 -8.64 0.10
C VAL A 157 -13.13 -7.12 0.14
N MET A 158 -12.66 -6.40 -0.88
CA MET A 158 -12.73 -4.93 -0.95
C MET A 158 -14.07 -4.38 -1.47
N ASP A 159 -15.14 -5.18 -1.50
CA ASP A 159 -16.50 -4.79 -1.93
C ASP A 159 -16.59 -4.09 -3.30
N SER A 160 -15.57 -4.26 -4.15
CA SER A 160 -15.67 -3.82 -5.54
C SER A 160 -16.74 -4.67 -6.19
N ALA A 161 -17.90 -4.07 -6.49
CA ALA A 161 -18.90 -4.66 -7.36
C ALA A 161 -18.14 -5.13 -8.60
N THR A 162 -17.89 -6.44 -8.68
CA THR A 162 -17.08 -7.04 -9.72
C THR A 162 -17.86 -6.86 -11.02
N ARG A 163 -17.66 -5.70 -11.67
CA ARG A 163 -17.88 -5.61 -13.10
C ARG A 163 -16.98 -6.71 -13.63
N LYS A 164 -17.59 -7.81 -14.07
CA LYS A 164 -16.88 -8.99 -14.57
C LYS A 164 -16.05 -8.53 -15.77
N THR A 165 -14.86 -8.02 -15.51
CA THR A 165 -13.90 -7.67 -16.54
C THR A 165 -13.45 -8.96 -17.17
N LYS A 166 -13.31 -8.95 -18.49
CA LYS A 166 -12.77 -10.09 -19.23
C LYS A 166 -11.44 -10.50 -18.60
N CYS A 167 -11.27 -11.79 -18.31
CA CYS A 167 -10.04 -12.31 -17.73
C CYS A 167 -8.84 -11.93 -18.60
N ASN A 168 -7.76 -11.50 -17.95
CA ASN A 168 -6.47 -11.25 -18.60
C ASN A 168 -5.54 -12.46 -18.32
N PRO A 169 -5.23 -13.30 -19.33
CA PRO A 169 -4.41 -14.49 -19.13
C PRO A 169 -3.01 -14.19 -18.60
N ALA A 170 -2.41 -13.08 -19.02
CA ALA A 170 -1.08 -12.69 -18.56
C ALA A 170 -1.10 -12.27 -17.08
N ALA A 171 -2.16 -11.59 -16.63
CA ALA A 171 -2.30 -11.24 -15.22
C ALA A 171 -2.56 -12.47 -14.35
N ALA A 172 -3.42 -13.39 -14.80
CA ALA A 172 -3.67 -14.65 -14.11
C ALA A 172 -2.39 -15.47 -13.95
N ALA A 173 -1.60 -15.63 -15.04
CA ALA A 173 -0.33 -16.36 -14.98
C ALA A 173 0.69 -15.72 -14.00
N ARG A 174 0.84 -14.38 -14.04
CA ARG A 174 1.74 -13.67 -13.10
C ARG A 174 1.30 -13.85 -11.65
N ASN A 175 0.01 -13.68 -11.37
CA ASN A 175 -0.52 -13.84 -10.01
C ASN A 175 -0.40 -15.28 -9.52
N LYS A 176 -0.60 -16.27 -10.40
CA LYS A 176 -0.37 -17.68 -10.09
C LYS A 176 1.07 -17.94 -9.65
N HIS A 177 2.05 -17.50 -10.43
CA HIS A 177 3.47 -17.67 -10.09
C HIS A 177 3.85 -16.96 -8.79
N LEU A 178 3.34 -15.74 -8.57
CA LEU A 178 3.54 -15.04 -7.30
C LEU A 178 2.96 -15.84 -6.13
N CYS A 179 1.75 -16.40 -6.30
CA CYS A 179 1.08 -17.22 -5.30
C CYS A 179 1.87 -18.50 -4.97
N GLU A 180 2.33 -19.23 -5.99
CA GLU A 180 3.15 -20.43 -5.83
C GLU A 180 4.49 -20.11 -5.14
N SER A 181 5.12 -18.99 -5.50
CA SER A 181 6.34 -18.53 -4.84
C SER A 181 6.10 -18.20 -3.36
N LEU A 182 4.95 -17.62 -3.01
CA LEU A 182 4.59 -17.39 -1.61
C LEU A 182 4.42 -18.72 -0.87
N ALA A 183 3.67 -19.67 -1.43
CA ALA A 183 3.48 -21.00 -0.85
C ALA A 183 4.82 -21.68 -0.55
N ASN A 184 5.73 -21.70 -1.51
CA ASN A 184 7.03 -22.36 -1.39
C ASN A 184 7.98 -21.65 -0.41
N SER A 185 7.91 -20.32 -0.33
CA SER A 185 8.76 -19.54 0.60
C SER A 185 8.25 -19.52 2.04
N CYS A 186 6.93 -19.60 2.22
CA CYS A 186 6.29 -19.50 3.54
C CYS A 186 6.02 -20.88 4.16
N PHE A 187 5.84 -21.90 3.33
CA PHE A 187 5.57 -23.28 3.74
C PHE A 187 6.44 -24.24 2.90
N PRO A 188 7.76 -24.31 3.15
CA PRO A 188 8.65 -25.18 2.37
C PRO A 188 8.33 -26.67 2.65
N VAL A 189 8.04 -27.44 1.60
CA VAL A 189 7.59 -28.85 1.73
C VAL A 189 8.62 -29.77 2.39
N ASN A 190 9.88 -29.37 2.40
CA ASN A 190 11.00 -30.08 3.02
C ASN A 190 11.17 -29.80 4.53
N GLU A 191 10.42 -28.84 5.10
CA GLU A 191 10.47 -28.49 6.53
C GLU A 191 9.51 -29.32 7.39
N GLY A 192 8.96 -30.41 6.82
CA GLY A 192 8.20 -31.42 7.56
C GLY A 192 6.72 -31.50 7.18
N PRO A 193 5.97 -32.42 7.82
CA PRO A 193 4.60 -32.75 7.40
C PRO A 193 3.62 -31.59 7.51
N SER A 194 3.74 -30.75 8.54
CA SER A 194 2.86 -29.58 8.72
C SER A 194 3.10 -28.53 7.63
N ALA A 195 4.37 -28.25 7.30
CA ALA A 195 4.72 -27.33 6.22
C ALA A 195 4.21 -27.84 4.86
N HIS A 196 4.35 -29.14 4.59
CA HIS A 196 3.81 -29.77 3.40
C HIS A 196 2.28 -29.63 3.29
N ARG A 197 1.53 -29.95 4.35
CA ARG A 197 0.06 -29.79 4.36
C ARG A 197 -0.38 -28.34 4.17
N LEU A 198 0.33 -27.38 4.78
CA LEU A 198 0.04 -25.95 4.62
C LEU A 198 0.39 -25.46 3.22
N ASN A 199 1.44 -25.97 2.59
CA ASN A 199 1.78 -25.66 1.20
C ASN A 199 0.66 -26.11 0.26
N GLU A 200 0.24 -27.38 0.35
CA GLU A 200 -0.86 -27.91 -0.46
C GLU A 200 -2.17 -27.14 -0.21
N LEU A 201 -2.46 -26.84 1.05
CA LEU A 201 -3.61 -26.01 1.40
C LEU A 201 -3.53 -24.63 0.78
N PHE A 202 -2.38 -23.96 0.84
CA PHE A 202 -2.19 -22.63 0.27
C PHE A 202 -2.37 -22.64 -1.25
N LEU A 203 -1.79 -23.62 -1.94
CA LEU A 203 -1.93 -23.78 -3.39
C LEU A 203 -3.40 -23.94 -3.80
N HIS A 204 -4.14 -24.82 -3.13
CA HIS A 204 -5.56 -25.05 -3.41
C HIS A 204 -6.45 -23.87 -3.01
N GLN A 205 -6.16 -23.23 -1.88
CA GLN A 205 -7.00 -22.18 -1.31
C GLN A 205 -6.85 -20.84 -2.05
N PHE A 206 -5.64 -20.54 -2.53
CA PHE A 206 -5.28 -19.25 -3.13
C PHE A 206 -4.90 -19.36 -4.61
N CYS A 207 -4.10 -20.35 -5.00
CA CYS A 207 -3.40 -20.34 -6.30
C CYS A 207 -4.20 -20.93 -7.45
N ASP A 208 -5.00 -21.98 -7.21
CA ASP A 208 -5.79 -22.66 -8.26
C ASP A 208 -6.83 -21.75 -8.92
N ALA A 209 -7.29 -20.71 -8.22
CA ALA A 209 -8.20 -19.71 -8.75
C ALA A 209 -7.56 -18.76 -9.78
N HIS A 210 -6.23 -18.74 -9.92
CA HIS A 210 -5.52 -17.93 -10.92
C HIS A 210 -5.55 -18.61 -12.30
N THR A 211 -6.75 -18.74 -12.86
CA THR A 211 -6.99 -19.31 -14.19
C THR A 211 -8.07 -18.52 -14.94
N CYS A 212 -7.92 -18.38 -16.26
CA CYS A 212 -8.99 -17.86 -17.12
C CYS A 212 -9.93 -18.95 -17.63
N THR A 213 -9.55 -20.22 -17.46
CA THR A 213 -10.29 -21.38 -17.93
C THR A 213 -10.80 -22.16 -16.72
N GLY A 214 -11.99 -21.81 -16.23
CA GLY A 214 -12.61 -22.51 -15.12
C GLY A 214 -13.53 -21.63 -14.27
N ARG A 215 -14.37 -22.28 -13.47
CA ARG A 215 -15.20 -21.65 -12.42
C ARG A 215 -14.54 -21.77 -11.03
N GLN A 216 -13.22 -21.95 -10.97
CA GLN A 216 -12.46 -22.06 -9.72
C GLN A 216 -12.63 -20.75 -8.95
N LYS A 217 -13.28 -20.82 -7.78
CA LYS A 217 -13.48 -19.67 -6.90
C LYS A 217 -12.31 -19.59 -5.92
N PRO A 218 -11.84 -18.39 -5.56
CA PRO A 218 -10.94 -18.22 -4.42
C PRO A 218 -11.55 -18.83 -3.16
N PHE A 219 -10.70 -19.37 -2.30
CA PHE A 219 -11.05 -19.86 -0.97
C PHE A 219 -12.10 -20.99 -0.90
N PRO A 220 -11.96 -22.09 -1.66
CA PRO A 220 -12.94 -23.17 -1.72
C PRO A 220 -13.22 -23.84 -0.36
N LYS A 221 -12.26 -23.87 0.57
CA LYS A 221 -12.46 -24.44 1.92
C LYS A 221 -13.12 -23.46 2.91
N GLY A 222 -13.44 -22.24 2.48
CA GLY A 222 -13.93 -21.18 3.35
C GLY A 222 -12.86 -20.62 4.28
N GLY A 223 -13.22 -19.61 5.07
CA GLY A 223 -12.39 -19.02 6.12
C GLY A 223 -12.95 -19.32 7.52
N LYS A 224 -12.50 -18.59 8.55
CA LYS A 224 -13.10 -18.61 9.90
C LYS A 224 -14.63 -18.50 9.78
N GLU A 225 -15.37 -19.38 10.46
CA GLU A 225 -16.84 -19.38 10.43
C GLU A 225 -17.38 -18.03 10.92
N GLY A 226 -17.88 -17.23 9.97
CA GLY A 226 -18.37 -15.88 10.24
C GLY A 226 -18.84 -15.09 9.02
N ASN A 227 -18.49 -15.49 7.79
CA ASN A 227 -18.85 -14.72 6.60
C ASN A 227 -19.43 -15.58 5.46
N LYS A 228 -20.60 -16.18 5.72
CA LYS A 228 -21.51 -16.63 4.64
C LYS A 228 -22.29 -15.41 4.12
N LYS A 229 -21.64 -14.42 3.51
CA LYS A 229 -22.37 -13.50 2.62
C LYS A 229 -22.56 -14.22 1.29
N GLY A 230 -23.82 -14.60 1.08
CA GLY A 230 -24.26 -15.46 0.00
C GLY A 230 -23.85 -14.96 -1.39
N GLN A 231 -23.52 -15.93 -2.24
CA GLN A 231 -23.61 -15.76 -3.68
C GLN A 231 -24.56 -16.84 -4.19
N PRO A 232 -25.58 -16.49 -4.99
CA PRO A 232 -26.59 -17.46 -5.42
C PRO A 232 -25.94 -18.55 -6.26
N SER A 233 -26.27 -19.80 -5.94
CA SER A 233 -26.10 -20.93 -6.85
C SER A 233 -26.98 -20.70 -8.07
N THR A 234 -26.41 -20.18 -9.15
CA THR A 234 -27.01 -20.37 -10.47
C THR A 234 -26.78 -21.83 -10.85
N GLU A 235 -27.72 -22.70 -10.47
CA GLU A 235 -27.95 -23.93 -11.19
C GLU A 235 -28.32 -23.57 -12.62
N ALA A 236 -27.53 -24.10 -13.55
CA ALA A 236 -27.82 -24.02 -14.96
C ALA A 236 -28.81 -25.12 -15.29
N ASP A 237 -29.94 -24.74 -15.88
CA ASP A 237 -30.67 -25.55 -16.83
C ASP A 237 -29.69 -26.24 -17.78
N THR A 238 -29.88 -27.53 -18.04
CA THR A 238 -30.20 -28.05 -19.38
C THR A 238 -30.33 -29.59 -19.38
N LYS A 239 -31.42 -30.05 -20.03
CA LYS A 239 -31.75 -31.40 -20.59
C LYS A 239 -32.28 -32.43 -19.58
N LYS A 240 -33.53 -32.87 -19.71
CA LYS A 240 -34.12 -33.54 -20.88
C LYS A 240 -35.64 -33.37 -20.94
#